data_AF-S8F7Q8-F1
#
_entry.id   AF-S8F7Q8-F1
#
_cell.length_a   1.000
_cell.length_b   1.000
_cell.length_c   1.000
_cell.angle_alpha   90.00
_cell.angle_beta   90.00
_cell.angle_gamma   90.00
#
_symmetry.space_group_name_H-M   'P 1'
#
loop_
_entity.id
_entity.type
_entity.pdbx_description
1 polymer ?
#
loop_
_entity_poly.entity_id
_entity_poly.type
_entity_poly.pdbx_seq_one_letter_code
_entity_poly.pdbx_strand_id
1 'polypeptide(L)' 'ASGNKMSSSDASRIQSTQAKSGADTGKGSFPARAQSGAAKNATPAPGPKASKGSKA' A
#
# COMPACT_ATOMS: atom_id res chain seq x y z
N ALA A 1 -22.64 -2.80 5.24
CA ALA A 1 -21.68 -3.24 4.20
C ALA A 1 -20.43 -3.78 4.88
N SER A 2 -20.26 -5.10 4.92
CA SER A 2 -18.99 -5.74 5.32
C SER A 2 -17.99 -5.60 4.17
N GLY A 3 -17.49 -4.37 3.97
CA GLY A 3 -16.47 -4.11 2.97
C GLY A 3 -15.21 -4.88 3.33
N ASN A 4 -14.74 -5.73 2.41
CA ASN A 4 -13.48 -6.46 2.57
C ASN A 4 -12.38 -5.46 2.94
N LYS A 5 -11.83 -5.63 4.14
CA LYS A 5 -10.70 -4.82 4.60
C LYS A 5 -9.54 -5.04 3.65
N MET A 6 -8.93 -3.94 3.23
CA MET A 6 -7.73 -3.98 2.41
C MET A 6 -6.65 -4.84 3.10
N SER A 7 -6.22 -5.91 2.43
CA SER A 7 -5.21 -6.84 2.94
C SER A 7 -3.86 -6.55 2.27
N SER A 8 -2.76 -6.96 2.92
CA SER A 8 -1.41 -6.86 2.35
C SER A 8 -1.33 -7.53 0.97
N SER A 9 -1.95 -8.69 0.81
CA SER A 9 -1.98 -9.41 -0.47
C SER A 9 -2.74 -8.63 -1.56
N ASP A 10 -3.76 -7.87 -1.19
CA ASP A 10 -4.51 -7.03 -2.11
C ASP A 10 -3.71 -5.82 -2.55
N ALA A 11 -3.04 -5.17 -1.60
CA ALA A 11 -2.16 -4.04 -1.87
C ALA A 11 -0.96 -4.43 -2.76
N SER A 12 -0.40 -5.63 -2.58
CA SER A 12 0.67 -6.15 -3.45
C SER A 12 0.19 -6.42 -4.88
N ARG A 13 -1.03 -6.96 -5.05
CA ARG A 13 -1.64 -7.14 -6.37
C ARG A 13 -1.84 -5.79 -7.08
N ILE A 14 -2.36 -4.79 -6.37
CA ILE A 14 -2.56 -3.44 -6.93
C ILE A 14 -1.23 -2.79 -7.32
N GLN A 15 -0.20 -2.92 -6.48
CA GLN A 15 1.10 -2.34 -6.79
C GLN A 15 1.72 -3.02 -8.03
N SER A 16 1.63 -4.35 -8.11
CA SER A 16 2.13 -5.12 -9.26
C SER A 16 1.41 -4.77 -10.56
N THR A 17 0.08 -4.67 -10.55
CA THR A 17 -0.69 -4.32 -11.77
C THR A 17 -0.39 -2.91 -12.25
N GLN A 18 -0.28 -1.94 -11.33
CA GLN A 18 0.03 -0.56 -11.70
C GLN A 18 1.47 -0.41 -12.20
N ALA A 19 2.44 -1.10 -11.57
CA ALA A 19 3.81 -1.14 -12.05
C ALA A 19 3.91 -1.79 -13.45
N LYS A 20 3.18 -2.89 -13.68
CA LYS A 20 3.10 -3.56 -14.98
C LYS A 20 2.53 -2.66 -16.07
N SER A 21 1.57 -1.82 -15.72
CA SER A 21 0.96 -0.83 -16.63
C SER A 21 1.82 0.42 -16.85
N GLY A 22 2.97 0.56 -16.16
CA GLY A 22 3.78 1.78 -16.19
C GLY A 22 3.13 2.97 -15.48
N ALA A 23 2.12 2.73 -14.64
CA ALA A 23 1.43 3.78 -13.88
C ALA A 23 2.25 4.23 -12.66
N ASP A 24 1.96 5.43 -12.16
CA ASP A 24 2.63 5.94 -10.97
C ASP A 24 2.30 5.09 -9.74
N THR A 25 3.36 4.57 -9.11
CA THR A 25 3.31 3.83 -7.85
C THR A 25 3.95 4.64 -6.71
N GLY A 26 4.30 5.90 -6.98
CA GLY A 26 4.93 6.83 -6.06
C GLY A 26 3.99 7.34 -4.96
N LYS A 27 4.50 8.31 -4.20
CA LYS A 27 3.76 8.92 -3.08
C LYS A 27 2.56 9.70 -3.61
N GLY A 28 1.39 9.50 -3.01
CA GLY A 28 0.14 10.13 -3.44
C GLY A 28 -0.64 9.31 -4.47
N SER A 29 -0.04 8.26 -5.04
CA SER A 29 -0.72 7.34 -5.95
C SER A 29 -1.72 6.43 -5.23
N PHE A 30 -2.63 5.84 -6.01
CA PHE A 30 -3.59 4.86 -5.51
C PHE A 30 -2.92 3.62 -4.87
N PRO A 31 -1.88 3.00 -5.46
CA PRO A 31 -1.09 1.95 -4.80
C PRO A 31 -0.57 2.33 -3.42
N ALA A 32 -0.07 3.56 -3.25
CA ALA A 32 0.39 4.04 -1.96
C ALA A 32 -0.74 4.14 -0.92
N ARG A 33 -1.95 4.49 -1.36
CA ARG A 33 -3.14 4.51 -0.50
C ARG A 33 -3.64 3.11 -0.15
N ALA A 34 -3.58 2.18 -1.10
CA ALA A 34 -3.87 0.76 -0.89
C ALA A 34 -2.94 0.14 0.15
N GLN A 35 -1.63 0.37 0.03
CA GLN A 35 -0.61 -0.06 0.99
C GLN A 35 -0.85 0.54 2.38
N SER A 36 -1.20 1.84 2.44
CA SER A 36 -1.58 2.50 3.70
C SER A 36 -2.82 1.88 4.34
N GLY A 37 -3.84 1.55 3.53
CA GLY A 37 -5.04 0.86 4.00
C GLY A 37 -4.76 -0.54 4.52
N ALA A 38 -3.91 -1.30 3.82
CA ALA A 38 -3.47 -2.62 4.26
C ALA A 38 -2.68 -2.56 5.58
N ALA A 39 -1.73 -1.63 5.69
CA ALA A 39 -0.96 -1.43 6.92
C ALA A 39 -1.85 -1.08 8.12
N LYS A 40 -2.88 -0.24 7.91
CA LYS A 40 -3.87 0.10 8.95
C LYS A 40 -4.75 -1.07 9.38
N ASN A 41 -4.97 -2.04 8.51
CA ASN A 41 -5.79 -3.21 8.80
C ASN A 41 -4.96 -4.38 9.36
N ALA A 42 -3.64 -4.39 9.11
CA ALA A 42 -2.70 -5.38 9.62
C ALA A 42 -2.27 -5.11 11.07
N THR A 43 -2.59 -3.95 11.65
CA THR A 43 -2.15 -3.59 13.01
C THR A 43 -3.26 -2.89 13.81
N PRO A 44 -3.58 -3.33 15.04
CA PRO A 44 -4.18 -2.43 16.03
C PRO A 44 -3.11 -1.42 16.51
N ALA A 45 -3.24 -0.15 16.11
CA ALA A 45 -2.41 1.02 16.52
C ALA A 45 -0.98 1.14 15.91
N PRO A 46 -0.37 2.35 15.85
CA PRO A 46 0.49 2.77 14.75
C PRO A 46 1.96 2.32 14.90
N GLY A 47 2.37 1.35 14.08
CA GLY A 47 3.78 1.07 13.80
C GLY A 47 4.33 1.98 12.69
N PRO A 48 5.60 2.44 12.76
CA PRO A 48 6.10 3.49 11.91
C PRO A 48 6.12 3.04 10.46
N LYS A 49 5.76 3.96 9.57
CA LYS A 49 5.95 3.85 8.13
C LYS A 49 7.29 3.19 7.85
N ALA A 50 7.29 2.18 6.97
CA ALA A 50 8.44 1.82 6.15
C ALA A 50 8.83 3.07 5.35
N SER A 51 9.54 3.97 6.01
CA SER A 51 10.22 5.08 5.42
C SER A 51 11.38 4.47 4.65
N LYS A 52 11.23 4.59 3.33
CA LYS A 52 12.29 5.06 2.44
C LYS A 52 13.54 4.17 2.46
N GLY A 53 13.63 3.33 1.42
CA GLY A 53 14.91 2.89 0.91
C GLY A 53 15.90 4.06 0.93
N SER A 54 16.94 3.85 1.71
CA SER A 54 18.08 4.72 1.89
C SER A 54 18.66 5.07 0.51
N LYS A 55 18.65 6.35 0.17
CA LYS A 55 19.59 6.93 -0.77
C LYS A 55 20.13 8.21 -0.15
N ALA A 56 21.26 8.06 0.53
CA ALA A 56 22.35 9.01 0.70
C ALA A 56 23.54 8.20 1.19
#